data_AF-A0A1C7I7J3-F1
#
_entry.id   AF-A0A1C7I7J3-F1
#
_cell.length_a   1.000
_cell.length_b   1.000
_cell.length_c   1.000
_cell.angle_alpha   90.00
_cell.angle_beta   90.00
_cell.angle_gamma   90.00
#
_symmetry.space_group_name_H-M   'P 1'
#
loop_
_entity.id
_entity.type
_entity.pdbx_description
1 polymer ?
#
loop_
_entity_poly.entity_id
_entity_poly.type
_entity_poly.pdbx_seq_one_letter_code
_entity_poly.pdbx_strand_id
1 'polypeptide(L)'
;MGGNKMIGMIRGELLKMRHSTMGKSMWVMPVMTILLGYLISMAGPYAQQYTYNIWYGTLYPCLVPLLCAMNIRCEIRLHYQTMLASPAFGAGQWTAKCIAVALKLLLPQVVFWAVVSLLGIVFTTSVPISSGGAGMLIVWAVSLWQIPFYLMLASRLGMIPCVMLGLLAAFFSFSMVEKGLFFLFPFSIADRLMCPVLLIRPNGLLLEPGDVLLNPVVFLSGFCMAAVLLAAAAFGSVKWWERREAV
;
A
#
# COMPACT_ATOMS: atom_id res chain seq x y z
N MET A 1 -11.56 25.73 -14.76
CA MET A 1 -10.67 26.37 -13.76
C MET A 1 -10.20 25.46 -12.60
N GLY A 2 -10.74 24.25 -12.38
CA GLY A 2 -10.39 23.41 -11.22
C GLY A 2 -9.14 22.52 -11.34
N GLY A 3 -8.81 22.02 -12.55
CA GLY A 3 -7.71 21.04 -12.75
C GLY A 3 -6.31 21.57 -12.39
N ASN A 4 -5.96 22.78 -12.82
CA ASN A 4 -4.65 23.37 -12.50
C ASN A 4 -4.45 23.63 -11.00
N LYS A 5 -5.52 23.95 -10.27
CA LYS A 5 -5.45 24.13 -8.81
C LYS A 5 -5.19 22.79 -8.11
N MET A 6 -5.84 21.71 -8.54
CA MET A 6 -5.63 20.36 -7.99
C MET A 6 -4.19 19.87 -8.22
N ILE A 7 -3.66 20.03 -9.44
CA ILE A 7 -2.27 19.65 -9.76
C ILE A 7 -1.28 20.45 -8.89
N GLY A 8 -1.53 21.75 -8.70
CA GLY A 8 -0.73 22.59 -7.81
C GLY A 8 -0.71 22.08 -6.36
N MET A 9 -1.88 21.71 -5.83
CA MET A 9 -1.99 21.16 -4.46
C MET A 9 -1.26 19.82 -4.31
N ILE A 10 -1.42 18.91 -5.27
CA ILE A 10 -0.71 17.61 -5.28
C ILE A 10 0.80 17.84 -5.32
N ARG A 11 1.28 18.75 -6.16
CA ARG A 11 2.72 19.08 -6.24
C ARG A 11 3.24 19.66 -4.94
N GLY A 12 2.47 20.53 -4.28
CA GLY A 12 2.79 21.06 -2.96
C GLY A 12 2.96 19.96 -1.91
N GLU A 13 2.04 19.00 -1.85
CA GLU A 13 2.14 17.84 -0.95
C GLU A 13 3.33 16.93 -1.27
N LEU A 14 3.61 16.68 -2.55
CA LEU A 14 4.78 15.89 -2.97
C LEU A 14 6.10 16.56 -2.57
N LEU A 15 6.18 17.90 -2.64
CA LEU A 15 7.34 18.67 -2.20
C LEU A 15 7.52 18.59 -0.68
N LYS A 16 6.43 18.70 0.11
CA LYS A 16 6.47 18.50 1.57
C LYS A 16 7.07 17.13 1.92
N MET A 17 6.64 16.08 1.22
CA MET A 17 7.13 14.72 1.45
C MET A 17 8.60 14.54 1.07
N ARG A 18 9.12 15.28 0.07
CA ARG A 18 10.50 15.16 -0.43
C ARG A 18 11.56 15.52 0.62
N HIS A 19 11.32 16.55 1.42
CA HIS A 19 12.30 17.08 2.37
C HIS A 19 12.18 16.50 3.78
N SER A 20 11.38 15.44 3.93
CA SER A 20 11.16 14.78 5.21
C SER A 20 11.88 13.43 5.29
N THR A 21 11.97 12.87 6.49
CA THR A 21 12.46 11.50 6.70
C THR A 21 11.62 10.44 5.97
N MET A 22 10.45 10.78 5.42
CA MET A 22 9.62 9.90 4.57
C MET A 22 10.37 9.42 3.34
N GLY A 23 11.27 10.24 2.78
CA GLY A 23 12.09 9.81 1.64
C GLY A 23 12.99 8.63 1.99
N LYS A 24 13.50 8.56 3.23
CA LYS A 24 14.38 7.46 3.68
C LYS A 24 13.61 6.16 3.87
N SER A 25 12.41 6.20 4.47
CA SER A 25 11.59 4.99 4.69
C SER A 25 11.16 4.32 3.38
N MET A 26 10.98 5.09 2.31
CA MET A 26 10.69 4.57 0.96
C MET A 26 11.80 3.70 0.38
N TRP A 27 13.06 3.90 0.78
CA TRP A 27 14.18 3.07 0.33
C TRP A 27 14.50 1.96 1.31
N VAL A 28 14.42 2.26 2.62
CA VAL A 28 14.75 1.29 3.68
C VAL A 28 13.82 0.08 3.61
N MET A 29 12.50 0.27 3.47
CA MET A 29 11.56 -0.86 3.48
C MET A 29 11.80 -1.84 2.31
N PRO A 30 11.85 -1.42 1.02
CA PRO A 30 12.19 -2.33 -0.08
C PRO A 30 13.52 -3.06 0.12
N VAL A 31 14.58 -2.33 0.50
CA VAL A 31 15.91 -2.92 0.68
C VAL A 31 15.91 -3.96 1.80
N MET A 32 15.29 -3.64 2.94
CA MET A 32 15.15 -4.58 4.06
C MET A 32 14.39 -5.84 3.62
N THR A 33 13.36 -5.70 2.79
CA THR A 33 12.58 -6.83 2.30
C THR A 33 13.40 -7.77 1.42
N ILE A 34 14.19 -7.19 0.51
CA ILE A 34 15.04 -7.94 -0.41
C ILE A 34 16.13 -8.69 0.37
N LEU A 35 16.76 -8.02 1.35
CA LEU A 35 17.75 -8.64 2.23
C LEU A 35 17.14 -9.81 3.00
N LEU A 36 15.98 -9.60 3.65
CA LEU A 36 15.30 -10.66 4.39
C LEU A 36 14.90 -11.83 3.48
N GLY A 37 14.32 -11.55 2.31
CA GLY A 37 13.85 -12.56 1.38
C GLY A 37 14.97 -13.46 0.87
N TYR A 38 16.09 -12.89 0.43
CA TYR A 38 17.24 -13.65 -0.07
C TYR A 38 18.04 -14.33 1.03
N LEU A 39 18.14 -13.73 2.22
CA LEU A 39 18.89 -14.30 3.34
C LEU A 39 18.14 -15.49 3.96
N ILE A 40 16.82 -15.40 4.13
CA ILE A 40 16.01 -16.52 4.67
C ILE A 40 15.92 -17.67 3.67
N SER A 41 15.78 -17.37 2.38
CA SER A 41 15.70 -18.40 1.33
C SER A 41 17.06 -18.98 0.93
N MET A 42 18.16 -18.52 1.54
CA MET A 42 19.54 -18.92 1.22
C MET A 42 19.85 -18.80 -0.29
N ALA A 43 19.28 -17.77 -0.94
CA ALA A 43 19.34 -17.58 -2.40
C ALA A 43 18.94 -18.82 -3.23
N GLY A 44 18.01 -19.63 -2.71
CA GLY A 44 17.48 -20.79 -3.40
C GLY A 44 16.61 -20.46 -4.62
N PRO A 45 16.15 -21.47 -5.36
CA PRO A 45 15.40 -21.29 -6.62
C PRO A 45 14.09 -20.51 -6.47
N TYR A 46 13.51 -20.48 -5.26
CA TYR A 46 12.26 -19.78 -4.94
C TYR A 46 12.47 -18.46 -4.18
N ALA A 47 13.72 -17.98 -4.07
CA ALA A 47 14.06 -16.75 -3.36
C ALA A 47 13.26 -15.54 -3.83
N GLN A 48 13.06 -15.42 -5.14
CA GLN A 48 12.34 -14.31 -5.75
C GLN A 48 10.85 -14.29 -5.34
N GLN A 49 10.19 -15.45 -5.41
CA GLN A 49 8.80 -15.63 -5.01
C GLN A 49 8.59 -15.33 -3.53
N TYR A 50 9.45 -15.89 -2.68
CA TYR A 50 9.42 -15.65 -1.24
C TYR A 50 9.62 -14.16 -0.89
N THR A 51 10.55 -13.49 -1.59
CA THR A 51 10.79 -12.04 -1.44
C THR A 51 9.55 -11.22 -1.79
N TYR A 52 8.82 -11.57 -2.86
CA TYR A 52 7.55 -10.92 -3.18
C TYR A 52 6.52 -11.11 -2.07
N ASN A 53 6.39 -12.32 -1.52
CA ASN A 53 5.44 -12.61 -0.43
C ASN A 53 5.70 -11.75 0.81
N ILE A 54 6.95 -11.67 1.27
CA ILE A 54 7.30 -10.79 2.41
C ILE A 54 6.93 -9.33 2.10
N TRP A 55 7.16 -8.87 0.88
CA TRP A 55 6.85 -7.49 0.51
C TRP A 55 5.36 -7.16 0.58
N TYR A 56 4.54 -7.83 -0.22
CA TYR A 56 3.11 -7.50 -0.27
C TYR A 56 2.38 -7.93 1.00
N GLY A 57 2.83 -9.02 1.64
CA GLY A 57 2.15 -9.61 2.79
C GLY A 57 2.53 -8.99 4.13
N THR A 58 3.66 -8.29 4.26
CA THR A 58 4.09 -7.73 5.57
C THR A 58 4.60 -6.29 5.50
N LEU A 59 5.64 -6.02 4.70
CA LEU A 59 6.36 -4.75 4.77
C LEU A 59 5.64 -3.61 4.03
N TYR A 60 4.93 -3.91 2.94
CA TYR A 60 4.12 -2.92 2.24
C TYR A 60 2.88 -2.47 3.06
N PRO A 61 2.08 -3.38 3.66
CA PRO A 61 1.01 -3.02 4.61
C PRO A 61 1.50 -2.22 5.83
N CYS A 62 2.78 -2.32 6.20
CA CYS A 62 3.40 -1.48 7.23
C CYS A 62 3.85 -0.11 6.69
N LEU A 63 4.32 -0.05 5.44
CA LEU A 63 4.78 1.18 4.81
C LEU A 63 3.64 2.18 4.56
N VAL A 64 2.45 1.70 4.18
CA VAL A 64 1.26 2.54 3.95
C VAL A 64 0.86 3.37 5.19
N PRO A 65 0.57 2.78 6.37
CA PRO A 65 0.24 3.54 7.57
C PRO A 65 1.40 4.39 8.05
N LEU A 66 2.65 3.93 7.92
CA LEU A 66 3.83 4.71 8.29
C LEU A 66 3.89 6.01 7.49
N LEU A 67 3.74 5.94 6.17
CA LEU A 67 3.80 7.14 5.32
C LEU A 67 2.62 8.08 5.58
N CYS A 68 1.41 7.54 5.76
CA CYS A 68 0.23 8.33 6.13
C CYS A 68 0.44 9.06 7.46
N ALA A 69 0.96 8.36 8.47
CA ALA A 69 1.21 8.91 9.78
C ALA A 69 2.31 9.97 9.79
N MET A 70 3.39 9.76 9.02
CA MET A 70 4.43 10.77 8.86
C MET A 70 3.88 12.02 8.17
N ASN A 71 3.05 11.86 7.12
CA ASN A 71 2.46 12.99 6.41
C ASN A 71 1.51 13.81 7.31
N ILE A 72 0.62 13.16 8.05
CA ILE A 72 -0.30 13.88 8.95
C ILE A 72 0.42 14.51 10.14
N ARG A 73 1.53 13.92 10.60
CA ARG A 73 2.33 14.49 11.70
C ARG A 73 2.93 15.85 11.33
N CYS A 74 3.29 16.07 10.07
CA CYS A 74 3.72 17.39 9.60
C CYS A 74 2.61 18.43 9.74
N GLU A 75 1.36 18.05 9.46
CA GLU A 75 0.20 18.94 9.61
C GLU A 75 -0.14 19.20 11.07
N ILE A 76 -0.11 18.18 11.92
CA ILE A 76 -0.34 18.32 13.37
C ILE A 76 0.67 19.29 13.99
N ARG A 77 1.96 19.19 13.61
CA ARG A 77 3.01 20.07 14.12
C ARG A 77 2.80 21.54 13.74
N LEU A 78 2.15 21.80 12.61
CA LEU A 78 1.82 23.14 12.12
C LEU A 78 0.38 23.54 12.43
N HIS A 79 -0.27 22.86 13.39
CA HIS A 79 -1.66 23.11 13.78
C HIS A 79 -2.63 23.16 12.58
N TYR A 80 -2.39 22.32 11.57
CA TYR A 80 -3.17 22.25 10.32
C TYR A 80 -3.24 23.56 9.51
N GLN A 81 -2.42 24.57 9.83
CA GLN A 81 -2.46 25.87 9.15
C GLN A 81 -2.18 25.76 7.65
N THR A 82 -1.29 24.84 7.25
CA THR A 82 -1.02 24.63 5.83
C THR A 82 -2.19 23.99 5.09
N MET A 83 -3.10 23.34 5.81
CA MET A 83 -4.33 22.82 5.26
C MET A 83 -5.41 23.90 5.17
N LEU A 84 -5.59 24.67 6.23
CA LEU A 84 -6.56 25.77 6.26
C LEU A 84 -6.23 26.87 5.25
N ALA A 85 -4.95 27.13 4.98
CA ALA A 85 -4.50 28.11 4.00
C ALA A 85 -4.54 27.61 2.53
N SER A 86 -5.04 26.39 2.29
CA SER A 86 -5.10 25.82 0.95
C SER A 86 -6.14 26.55 0.07
N PRO A 87 -5.87 26.78 -1.23
CA PRO A 87 -6.77 27.50 -2.14
C PRO A 87 -8.10 26.79 -2.45
N ALA A 88 -8.25 25.52 -2.05
CA ALA A 88 -9.50 24.80 -2.09
C ALA A 88 -9.64 24.03 -0.77
N PHE A 89 -10.42 24.58 0.16
CA PHE A 89 -10.67 23.95 1.45
C PHE A 89 -11.60 22.72 1.33
N GLY A 90 -11.54 21.80 2.29
CA GLY A 90 -12.47 20.68 2.44
C GLY A 90 -12.08 19.46 1.59
N ALA A 91 -13.05 18.89 0.88
CA ALA A 91 -12.86 17.67 0.08
C ALA A 91 -11.73 17.77 -0.96
N GLY A 92 -11.57 18.91 -1.62
CA GLY A 92 -10.55 19.11 -2.66
C GLY A 92 -9.13 19.00 -2.13
N GLN A 93 -8.89 19.48 -0.92
CA GLN A 93 -7.57 19.39 -0.30
C GLN A 93 -7.25 17.99 0.22
N TRP A 94 -8.22 17.37 0.89
CA TRP A 94 -8.04 16.03 1.46
C TRP A 94 -7.77 15.00 0.35
N THR A 95 -8.51 15.09 -0.76
CA THR A 95 -8.29 14.27 -1.95
C THR A 95 -6.91 14.51 -2.57
N ALA A 96 -6.45 15.77 -2.67
CA ALA A 96 -5.09 16.07 -3.14
C ALA A 96 -4.01 15.39 -2.28
N LYS A 97 -4.18 15.37 -0.96
CA LYS A 97 -3.26 14.69 -0.02
C LYS A 97 -3.28 13.17 -0.20
N CYS A 98 -4.47 12.55 -0.33
CA CYS A 98 -4.58 11.13 -0.64
C CYS A 98 -3.87 10.76 -1.95
N ILE A 99 -4.06 11.55 -3.01
CA ILE A 99 -3.41 11.34 -4.31
C ILE A 99 -1.89 11.48 -4.20
N ALA A 100 -1.40 12.49 -3.47
CA ALA A 100 0.05 12.67 -3.27
C ALA A 100 0.68 11.48 -2.53
N VAL A 101 0.02 10.95 -1.50
CA VAL A 101 0.47 9.74 -0.78
C VAL A 101 0.46 8.53 -1.72
N ALA A 102 -0.60 8.35 -2.51
CA ALA A 102 -0.71 7.25 -3.49
C ALA A 102 0.44 7.28 -4.52
N LEU A 103 0.72 8.45 -5.08
CA LEU A 103 1.83 8.64 -6.03
C LEU A 103 3.19 8.37 -5.37
N LYS A 104 3.38 8.76 -4.12
CA LYS A 104 4.61 8.43 -3.39
C LYS A 104 4.78 6.96 -3.08
N LEU A 105 3.69 6.22 -2.80
CA LEU A 105 3.72 4.77 -2.57
C LEU A 105 3.99 3.96 -3.84
N LEU A 106 3.87 4.56 -5.03
CA LEU A 106 4.23 3.90 -6.29
C LEU A 106 5.75 3.75 -6.45
N LEU A 107 6.53 4.73 -5.98
CA LEU A 107 8.00 4.70 -6.05
C LEU A 107 8.63 3.46 -5.40
N PRO A 108 8.35 3.11 -4.12
CA PRO A 108 8.91 1.92 -3.51
C PRO A 108 8.46 0.63 -4.20
N GLN A 109 7.25 0.58 -4.79
CA GLN A 109 6.77 -0.56 -5.55
C GLN A 109 7.59 -0.78 -6.83
N VAL A 110 7.84 0.28 -7.59
CA VAL A 110 8.64 0.22 -8.83
C VAL A 110 10.09 -0.13 -8.52
N VAL A 111 10.68 0.49 -7.49
CA VAL A 111 12.05 0.20 -7.04
C VAL A 111 12.18 -1.25 -6.61
N PHE A 112 11.26 -1.74 -5.78
CA PHE A 112 11.24 -3.12 -5.32
C PHE A 112 11.17 -4.10 -6.49
N TRP A 113 10.22 -3.91 -7.41
CA TRP A 113 10.08 -4.74 -8.61
C TRP A 113 11.34 -4.74 -9.47
N ALA A 114 11.94 -3.57 -9.73
CA ALA A 114 13.12 -3.46 -10.57
C ALA A 114 14.30 -4.23 -9.96
N VAL A 115 14.57 -4.07 -8.66
CA VAL A 115 15.69 -4.75 -8.00
C VAL A 115 15.44 -6.26 -7.90
N VAL A 116 14.24 -6.70 -7.54
CA VAL A 116 13.91 -8.13 -7.46
C VAL A 116 13.94 -8.80 -8.83
N SER A 117 13.55 -8.09 -9.89
CA SER A 117 13.66 -8.60 -11.27
C SER A 117 15.12 -8.73 -11.72
N LEU A 118 15.97 -7.75 -11.39
CA LEU A 118 17.41 -7.81 -11.67
C LEU A 118 18.07 -8.98 -10.93
N LEU A 119 17.78 -9.15 -9.64
CA LEU A 119 18.28 -10.29 -8.87
C LEU A 119 17.75 -11.61 -9.43
N GLY A 120 16.51 -11.65 -9.92
CA GLY A 120 15.97 -12.86 -10.52
C GLY A 120 16.68 -13.28 -11.81
N ILE A 121 17.17 -12.32 -12.60
CA ILE A 121 18.02 -12.61 -13.77
C ILE A 121 19.37 -13.16 -13.33
N VAL A 122 19.99 -12.58 -12.30
CA VAL A 122 21.31 -13.01 -11.78
C VAL A 122 21.27 -14.41 -11.20
N PHE A 123 20.23 -14.73 -10.42
CA PHE A 123 20.06 -16.02 -9.76
C PHE A 123 19.24 -17.03 -10.60
N THR A 124 18.93 -16.71 -11.86
CA THR A 124 18.16 -17.56 -12.79
C THR A 124 16.84 -18.08 -12.21
N THR A 125 16.10 -17.21 -11.52
CA THR A 125 14.84 -17.57 -10.84
C THR A 125 13.62 -17.42 -11.76
N SER A 126 12.51 -18.04 -11.33
CA SER A 126 11.40 -18.45 -12.19
C SER A 126 10.30 -17.41 -12.46
N VAL A 127 10.27 -16.25 -11.81
CA VAL A 127 9.12 -15.33 -11.94
C VAL A 127 9.24 -14.47 -13.19
N PRO A 128 8.27 -14.50 -14.12
CA PRO A 128 8.25 -13.63 -15.28
C PRO A 128 8.21 -12.15 -14.87
N ILE A 129 9.03 -11.33 -15.53
CA ILE A 129 9.14 -9.88 -15.26
C ILE A 129 7.77 -9.19 -15.41
N SER A 130 6.97 -9.61 -16.39
CA SER A 130 5.61 -9.12 -16.65
C SER A 130 4.66 -9.41 -15.49
N SER A 131 4.65 -10.64 -14.98
CA SER A 131 3.81 -11.05 -13.84
C SER A 131 4.20 -10.32 -12.56
N GLY A 132 5.50 -10.16 -12.29
CA GLY A 132 5.98 -9.38 -11.14
C GLY A 132 5.54 -7.92 -11.20
N GLY A 133 5.65 -7.28 -12.37
CA GLY A 133 5.25 -5.90 -12.57
C GLY A 133 3.73 -5.69 -12.44
N ALA A 134 2.95 -6.57 -13.08
CA ALA A 134 1.50 -6.58 -12.92
C ALA A 134 1.10 -6.77 -11.45
N GLY A 135 1.75 -7.71 -10.74
CA GLY A 135 1.51 -7.96 -9.32
C GLY A 135 1.68 -6.69 -8.47
N MET A 136 2.81 -5.99 -8.61
CA MET A 136 3.07 -4.79 -7.81
C MET A 136 2.08 -3.65 -8.10
N LEU A 137 1.65 -3.51 -9.36
CA LEU A 137 0.61 -2.53 -9.73
C LEU A 137 -0.75 -2.89 -9.12
N ILE A 138 -1.12 -4.17 -9.10
CA ILE A 138 -2.36 -4.65 -8.48
C ILE A 138 -2.32 -4.40 -6.97
N VAL A 139 -1.21 -4.74 -6.29
CA VAL A 139 -1.05 -4.46 -4.85
C VAL A 139 -1.20 -2.96 -4.59
N TRP A 140 -0.54 -2.11 -5.39
CA TRP A 140 -0.67 -0.66 -5.26
C TRP A 140 -2.12 -0.18 -5.42
N ALA A 141 -2.81 -0.62 -6.47
CA ALA A 141 -4.19 -0.23 -6.76
C ALA A 141 -5.16 -0.66 -5.66
N VAL A 142 -5.01 -1.88 -5.16
CA VAL A 142 -5.86 -2.46 -4.11
C VAL A 142 -5.55 -1.83 -2.76
N SER A 143 -4.34 -1.36 -2.49
CA SER A 143 -4.01 -0.68 -1.24
C SER A 143 -4.46 0.78 -1.17
N LEU A 144 -4.98 1.37 -2.27
CA LEU A 144 -5.40 2.77 -2.28
C LEU A 144 -6.47 3.10 -1.24
N TRP A 145 -7.38 2.16 -0.94
CA TRP A 145 -8.43 2.38 0.07
C TRP A 145 -7.87 2.58 1.48
N GLN A 146 -6.68 2.05 1.77
CA GLN A 146 -6.03 2.15 3.08
C GLN A 146 -5.55 3.59 3.36
N ILE A 147 -5.24 4.37 2.32
CA ILE A 147 -4.67 5.72 2.45
C ILE A 147 -5.61 6.68 3.19
N PRO A 148 -6.86 6.92 2.73
CA PRO A 148 -7.77 7.81 3.45
C PRO A 148 -8.08 7.31 4.86
N PHE A 149 -8.16 5.99 5.05
CA PHE A 149 -8.39 5.37 6.35
C PHE A 149 -7.25 5.66 7.33
N TYR A 150 -5.99 5.39 6.95
CA TYR A 150 -4.84 5.62 7.81
C TYR A 150 -4.50 7.09 8.02
N LEU A 151 -4.75 7.97 7.05
CA LEU A 151 -4.62 9.42 7.25
C LEU A 151 -5.57 9.91 8.35
N MET A 152 -6.82 9.48 8.32
CA MET A 152 -7.80 9.80 9.36
C MET A 152 -7.41 9.15 10.69
N LEU A 153 -7.01 7.87 10.70
CA LEU A 153 -6.68 7.16 11.93
C LEU A 153 -5.44 7.75 12.62
N ALA A 154 -4.39 8.04 11.85
CA ALA A 154 -3.15 8.60 12.37
C ALA A 154 -3.30 10.01 12.91
N SER A 155 -4.29 10.76 12.43
CA SER A 155 -4.64 12.07 13.00
C SER A 155 -5.19 12.00 14.43
N ARG A 156 -5.73 10.83 14.85
CA ARG A 156 -6.35 10.61 16.16
C ARG A 156 -5.49 9.79 17.10
N LEU A 157 -4.92 8.69 16.61
CA LEU A 157 -4.17 7.72 17.42
C LEU A 157 -2.65 7.96 17.38
N GLY A 158 -2.17 8.77 16.44
CA GLY A 158 -0.74 8.95 16.19
C GLY A 158 -0.12 7.79 15.41
N MET A 159 1.21 7.84 15.30
CA MET A 159 1.97 7.00 14.37
C MET A 159 2.10 5.54 14.80
N ILE A 160 2.51 5.29 16.05
CA ILE A 160 2.82 3.93 16.53
C ILE A 160 1.59 3.02 16.43
N PRO A 161 0.39 3.40 16.94
CA PRO A 161 -0.78 2.52 16.86
C PRO A 161 -1.21 2.20 15.43
N CYS A 162 -1.09 3.16 14.50
CA CYS A 162 -1.46 2.93 13.10
C CYS A 162 -0.55 1.90 12.42
N VAL A 163 0.75 1.96 12.70
CA VAL A 163 1.70 0.98 12.15
C VAL A 163 1.48 -0.40 12.79
N MET A 164 1.25 -0.47 14.11
CA MET A 164 0.95 -1.73 14.78
C MET A 164 -0.35 -2.36 14.26
N LEU A 165 -1.39 -1.57 14.00
CA LEU A 165 -2.63 -2.06 13.39
C LEU A 165 -2.41 -2.60 11.98
N GLY A 166 -1.59 -1.92 11.16
CA GLY A 166 -1.22 -2.41 9.84
C GLY A 166 -0.48 -3.75 9.90
N LEU A 167 0.45 -3.90 10.84
CA LEU A 167 1.19 -5.14 11.06
C LEU A 167 0.27 -6.28 11.53
N LEU A 168 -0.59 -6.02 12.52
CA LEU A 168 -1.54 -7.03 13.01
C LEU A 168 -2.53 -7.46 11.92
N ALA A 169 -3.01 -6.49 11.12
CA ALA A 169 -3.90 -6.78 10.00
C ALA A 169 -3.21 -7.63 8.92
N ALA A 170 -1.93 -7.39 8.66
CA ALA A 170 -1.11 -8.17 7.74
C ALA A 170 -0.87 -9.62 8.24
N PHE A 171 -0.63 -9.83 9.54
CA PHE A 171 -0.53 -11.20 10.05
C PHE A 171 -1.88 -11.93 10.03
N PHE A 172 -2.96 -11.21 10.31
CA PHE A 172 -4.30 -11.78 10.29
C PHE A 172 -4.77 -12.10 8.87
N SER A 173 -4.30 -11.38 7.85
CA SER A 173 -4.67 -11.62 6.46
C SER A 173 -4.25 -13.02 6.01
N PHE A 174 -3.07 -13.51 6.39
CA PHE A 174 -2.61 -14.86 6.07
C PHE A 174 -3.61 -15.97 6.45
N SER A 175 -4.29 -15.83 7.59
CA SER A 175 -5.30 -16.79 8.05
C SER A 175 -6.64 -16.71 7.30
N MET A 176 -6.88 -15.62 6.57
CA MET A 176 -8.15 -15.34 5.89
C MET A 176 -8.09 -15.55 4.38
N VAL A 177 -6.89 -15.51 3.77
CA VAL A 177 -6.73 -15.63 2.31
C VAL A 177 -7.25 -16.95 1.76
N GLU A 178 -7.07 -18.06 2.47
CA GLU A 178 -7.51 -19.38 2.00
C GLU A 178 -9.03 -19.58 2.11
N LYS A 179 -9.71 -18.74 2.90
CA LYS A 179 -11.16 -18.86 3.12
C LYS A 179 -11.94 -18.25 1.94
N GLY A 180 -13.08 -18.85 1.60
CA GLY A 180 -13.96 -18.34 0.53
C GLY A 180 -14.51 -16.92 0.78
N LEU A 181 -14.49 -16.46 2.03
CA LEU A 181 -14.95 -15.13 2.46
C LEU A 181 -13.81 -14.09 2.59
N PHE A 182 -12.68 -14.27 1.90
CA PHE A 182 -11.51 -13.38 2.00
C PHE A 182 -11.87 -11.88 1.82
N PHE A 183 -12.83 -11.56 0.95
CA PHE A 183 -13.28 -10.18 0.71
C PHE A 183 -13.87 -9.49 1.94
N LEU A 184 -14.35 -10.23 2.96
CA LEU A 184 -14.83 -9.64 4.22
C LEU A 184 -13.71 -9.00 5.04
N PHE A 185 -12.46 -9.46 4.85
CA PHE A 185 -11.29 -8.86 5.49
C PHE A 185 -10.45 -8.11 4.44
N PRO A 186 -10.61 -6.78 4.34
CA PRO A 186 -10.03 -5.96 3.27
C PRO A 186 -8.52 -6.11 3.05
N PHE A 187 -7.77 -6.39 4.11
CA PHE A 187 -6.31 -6.55 4.05
C PHE A 187 -5.89 -7.86 3.37
N SER A 188 -6.75 -8.89 3.35
CA SER A 188 -6.47 -10.15 2.64
C SER A 188 -6.72 -10.11 1.14
N ILE A 189 -7.33 -9.03 0.63
CA ILE A 189 -7.62 -8.89 -0.81
C ILE A 189 -6.32 -8.85 -1.61
N ALA A 190 -5.32 -8.07 -1.18
CA ALA A 190 -4.04 -7.97 -1.88
C ALA A 190 -3.34 -9.34 -1.94
N ASP A 191 -3.28 -10.06 -0.82
CA ASP A 191 -2.66 -11.37 -0.73
C ASP A 191 -3.38 -12.40 -1.61
N ARG A 192 -4.71 -12.42 -1.62
CA ARG A 192 -5.50 -13.34 -2.45
C ARG A 192 -5.32 -13.07 -3.95
N LEU A 193 -5.23 -11.80 -4.34
CA LEU A 193 -5.02 -11.41 -5.73
C LEU A 193 -3.60 -11.73 -6.22
N MET A 194 -2.62 -11.82 -5.31
CA MET A 194 -1.26 -12.23 -5.66
C MET A 194 -1.12 -13.73 -5.90
N CYS A 195 -1.96 -14.58 -5.30
CA CYS A 195 -1.94 -16.04 -5.51
C CYS A 195 -1.98 -16.45 -7.00
N PRO A 196 -2.94 -16.00 -7.83
CA PRO A 196 -2.97 -16.35 -9.26
C PRO A 196 -1.90 -15.63 -10.10
N VAL A 197 -1.32 -14.52 -9.62
CA VAL A 197 -0.31 -13.73 -10.36
C VAL A 197 1.08 -14.33 -10.19
N LEU A 198 1.44 -14.68 -8.96
CA LEU A 198 2.79 -15.14 -8.61
C LEU A 198 2.87 -16.67 -8.46
N LEU A 199 1.72 -17.36 -8.43
CA LEU A 199 1.60 -18.81 -8.22
C LEU A 199 2.12 -19.26 -6.85
N ILE A 200 1.96 -18.41 -5.83
CA ILE A 200 2.44 -18.61 -4.45
C ILE A 200 1.28 -18.51 -3.46
N ARG A 201 1.30 -19.40 -2.47
CA ARG A 201 0.39 -19.39 -1.33
C ARG A 201 0.83 -18.35 -0.31
N PRO A 202 -0.08 -17.86 0.55
CA PRO A 202 0.27 -16.90 1.59
C PRO A 202 1.38 -17.40 2.53
N ASN A 203 1.48 -18.71 2.72
CA ASN A 203 2.54 -19.36 3.50
C ASN A 203 3.91 -19.47 2.79
N GLY A 204 4.03 -19.00 1.54
CA GLY A 204 5.27 -19.04 0.76
C GLY A 204 5.47 -20.32 -0.05
N LEU A 205 4.54 -21.27 -0.01
CA LEU A 205 4.58 -22.48 -0.84
C LEU A 205 4.05 -22.23 -2.25
N LEU A 206 4.49 -23.03 -3.22
CA LEU A 206 3.93 -22.99 -4.57
C LEU A 206 2.49 -23.51 -4.60
N LEU A 207 1.68 -22.97 -5.51
CA LEU A 207 0.37 -23.52 -5.83
C LEU A 207 0.49 -24.67 -6.82
N GLU A 208 -0.32 -25.71 -6.61
CA GLU A 208 -0.47 -26.80 -7.56
C GLU A 208 -1.46 -26.41 -8.68
N PRO A 209 -1.29 -26.94 -9.91
CA PRO A 209 -2.25 -26.71 -10.99
C PRO A 209 -3.65 -27.24 -10.61
N GLY A 210 -4.67 -26.38 -10.71
CA GLY A 210 -6.05 -26.73 -10.36
C GLY A 210 -6.49 -26.31 -8.95
N ASP A 211 -5.63 -25.67 -8.16
CA ASP A 211 -5.98 -25.13 -6.85
C ASP A 211 -7.08 -24.04 -6.97
N VAL A 212 -8.03 -24.03 -6.04
CA VAL A 212 -9.14 -23.06 -5.92
C VAL A 212 -8.61 -21.62 -5.82
N LEU A 213 -7.38 -21.45 -5.34
CA LEU A 213 -6.68 -20.17 -5.25
C LEU A 213 -6.33 -19.54 -6.62
N LEU A 214 -6.30 -20.31 -7.70
CA LEU A 214 -5.97 -19.85 -9.06
C LEU A 214 -7.17 -19.27 -9.82
N ASN A 215 -8.37 -19.32 -9.25
CA ASN A 215 -9.60 -18.92 -9.96
C ASN A 215 -9.58 -17.41 -10.32
N PRO A 216 -9.66 -17.02 -11.61
CA PRO A 216 -9.56 -15.63 -12.04
C PRO A 216 -10.74 -14.74 -11.60
N VAL A 217 -11.86 -15.35 -11.17
CA VAL A 217 -13.02 -14.59 -10.64
C VAL A 217 -12.65 -13.74 -9.43
N VAL A 218 -11.58 -14.10 -8.70
CA VAL A 218 -11.08 -13.33 -7.56
C VAL A 218 -10.69 -11.90 -7.91
N PHE A 219 -10.18 -11.65 -9.14
CA PHE A 219 -9.82 -10.29 -9.59
C PHE A 219 -11.02 -9.36 -9.59
N LEU A 220 -12.14 -9.80 -10.18
CA LEU A 220 -13.36 -8.99 -10.24
C LEU A 220 -13.87 -8.66 -8.84
N SER A 221 -14.01 -9.68 -7.98
CA SER A 221 -14.47 -9.47 -6.60
C SER A 221 -13.53 -8.58 -5.78
N GLY A 222 -12.21 -8.74 -5.95
CA GLY A 222 -11.20 -7.97 -5.23
C GLY A 222 -11.17 -6.51 -5.62
N PHE A 223 -11.20 -6.20 -6.93
CA PHE A 223 -11.25 -4.81 -7.41
C PHE A 223 -12.57 -4.11 -7.06
N CYS A 224 -13.71 -4.81 -7.19
CA CYS A 224 -15.00 -4.25 -6.79
C CYS A 224 -15.01 -3.89 -5.29
N MET A 225 -14.54 -4.80 -4.44
CA MET A 225 -14.48 -4.54 -3.00
C MET A 225 -13.49 -3.42 -2.66
N ALA A 226 -12.30 -3.40 -3.28
CA ALA A 226 -11.33 -2.33 -3.09
C ALA A 226 -11.89 -0.96 -3.49
N ALA A 227 -12.67 -0.89 -4.58
CA ALA A 227 -13.33 0.34 -5.02
C ALA A 227 -14.40 0.80 -4.02
N VAL A 228 -15.23 -0.11 -3.51
CA VAL A 228 -16.24 0.18 -2.48
C VAL A 228 -15.57 0.69 -1.20
N LEU A 229 -14.50 0.03 -0.75
CA LEU A 229 -13.73 0.44 0.42
C LEU A 229 -13.08 1.81 0.23
N LEU A 230 -12.53 2.08 -0.96
CA LEU A 230 -11.94 3.37 -1.27
C LEU A 230 -12.98 4.49 -1.23
N ALA A 231 -14.16 4.26 -1.83
CA ALA A 231 -15.26 5.22 -1.79
C ALA A 231 -15.73 5.48 -0.36
N ALA A 232 -15.94 4.42 0.43
CA ALA A 232 -16.36 4.52 1.83
C ALA A 232 -15.32 5.24 2.71
N ALA A 233 -14.05 4.88 2.59
CA ALA A 233 -12.96 5.48 3.36
C ALA A 233 -12.69 6.93 2.95
N ALA A 234 -12.73 7.25 1.65
CA ALA A 234 -12.61 8.61 1.16
C ALA A 234 -13.77 9.48 1.65
N PHE A 235 -15.01 9.03 1.50
CA PHE A 235 -16.18 9.78 1.97
C PHE A 235 -16.19 9.98 3.49
N GLY A 236 -15.87 8.93 4.26
CA GLY A 236 -15.80 9.00 5.72
C GLY A 236 -14.70 9.94 6.21
N SER A 237 -13.51 9.88 5.60
CA SER A 237 -12.37 10.74 5.98
C SER A 237 -12.58 12.20 5.58
N VAL A 238 -13.19 12.48 4.42
CA VAL A 238 -13.54 13.85 3.99
C VAL A 238 -14.59 14.45 4.93
N LYS A 239 -15.69 13.73 5.21
CA LYS A 239 -16.72 14.22 6.15
C LYS A 239 -16.16 14.47 7.54
N TRP A 240 -15.23 13.64 7.98
CA TRP A 240 -14.55 13.84 9.25
C TRP A 240 -13.67 15.10 9.23
N TRP A 241 -12.98 15.37 8.12
CA TRP A 241 -12.13 16.55 7.96
C TRP A 241 -12.96 17.85 7.96
N GLU A 242 -14.07 17.88 7.23
CA GLU A 242 -14.95 19.06 7.15
C GLU A 242 -15.57 19.44 8.50
N ARG A 243 -15.82 18.46 9.38
CA ARG A 243 -16.32 18.74 10.75
C ARG A 243 -15.34 19.53 11.62
N ARG A 244 -14.05 19.58 11.28
CA ARG A 244 -13.05 20.30 12.08
C ARG A 244 -13.04 21.82 11.87
N GLU A 245 -13.77 22.34 10.89
CA GLU A 245 -13.99 23.79 10.77
C GLU A 245 -15.09 24.32 11.69
N ALA A 246 -15.95 23.45 12.22
CA ALA A 246 -17.08 23.88 13.05
C ALA A 246 -16.71 24.13 14.53
N VAL A 247 -15.40 24.21 14.84
CA VAL A 247 -14.83 24.43 16.18
C VAL A 247 -13.74 25.48 16.10
#